data_AF-A0A7C9A4S8-F1
#
_entry.id   AF-A0A7C9A4S8-F1
#
_cell.length_a   1.000
_cell.length_b   1.000
_cell.length_c   1.000
_cell.angle_alpha   90.00
_cell.angle_beta   90.00
_cell.angle_gamma   90.00
#
_symmetry.space_group_name_H-M   'P 1'
#
loop_
_entity.id
_entity.type
_entity.pdbx_description
1 polymer ?
#
loop_
_entity_poly.entity_id
_entity_poly.type
_entity_poly.pdbx_seq_one_letter_code
_entity_poly.pdbx_strand_id
1 'polypeptide(L)'
;SLKQMPIGLGNLTNLQSLDWFVAKQSSPSDVGGGLSELGTLNNLEGKLNIIVHGRHCESSAANLQMKEKLAALRLDFISSLDESHEEVLEGLQPHADLTELTIWGYQGKGLP
;
A
#
# COMPACT_ATOMS: atom_id res chain seq x y z
N SER A 1 10.53 1.61 15.28
CA SER A 1 9.45 1.34 14.32
C SER A 1 10.04 0.85 13.00
N LEU A 2 9.34 -0.04 12.30
CA LEU A 2 9.72 -0.52 10.96
C LEU A 2 9.58 0.64 9.96
N LYS A 3 10.62 0.90 9.17
CA LYS A 3 10.65 2.04 8.23
C LYS A 3 10.34 1.65 6.79
N GLN A 4 10.53 0.37 6.44
CA GLN A 4 10.28 -0.20 5.12
C GLN A 4 10.18 -1.72 5.24
N MET A 5 9.58 -2.36 4.24
CA MET A 5 9.58 -3.81 4.10
C MET A 5 10.95 -4.34 3.64
N PRO A 6 11.31 -5.60 3.95
CA PRO A 6 12.52 -6.21 3.44
C PRO A 6 12.48 -6.33 1.92
N ILE A 7 13.63 -6.07 1.28
CA ILE A 7 13.79 -6.28 -0.16
C ILE A 7 13.64 -7.78 -0.46
N GLY A 8 12.87 -8.10 -1.49
CA GLY A 8 12.59 -9.47 -1.90
C GLY A 8 11.39 -10.10 -1.19
N LEU A 9 10.63 -9.33 -0.39
CA LEU A 9 9.31 -9.77 0.09
C LEU A 9 8.43 -10.22 -1.08
N GLY A 10 8.50 -9.52 -2.22
CA GLY A 10 7.75 -9.86 -3.43
C GLY A 10 8.08 -11.23 -4.02
N ASN A 11 9.16 -11.88 -3.59
CA ASN A 11 9.48 -13.25 -4.00
C ASN A 11 8.62 -14.30 -3.30
N LEU A 12 7.93 -13.92 -2.21
CA LEU A 12 7.02 -14.81 -1.47
C LEU A 12 5.66 -14.90 -2.17
N THR A 13 5.63 -15.29 -3.45
CA THR A 13 4.41 -15.25 -4.29
C THR A 13 3.27 -16.14 -3.78
N ASN A 14 3.57 -17.14 -2.94
CA ASN A 14 2.58 -18.00 -2.26
C ASN A 14 2.16 -17.47 -0.88
N LEU A 15 2.60 -16.27 -0.47
CA LEU A 15 2.19 -15.67 0.80
C LEU A 15 0.69 -15.38 0.79
N GLN A 16 -0.01 -15.90 1.78
CA GLN A 16 -1.46 -15.76 1.93
C GLN A 16 -1.83 -14.67 2.93
N SER A 17 -1.11 -14.56 4.05
CA SER A 17 -1.36 -13.53 5.05
C SER A 17 -0.18 -12.57 5.18
N LEU A 18 -0.52 -11.29 5.24
CA LEU A 18 0.41 -10.22 5.57
C LEU A 18 -0.34 -9.14 6.34
N ASP A 19 -0.11 -9.07 7.65
CA ASP A 19 -0.86 -8.14 8.51
C ASP A 19 -0.51 -6.68 8.21
N TRP A 20 0.78 -6.36 8.11
CA TRP A 20 1.27 -4.99 7.96
C TRP A 20 2.29 -4.86 6.84
N PHE A 21 2.11 -3.83 6.02
CA PHE A 21 3.06 -3.38 5.01
C PHE A 21 3.43 -1.92 5.27
N VAL A 22 4.72 -1.58 5.23
CA VAL A 22 5.19 -0.20 5.34
C VAL A 22 5.64 0.28 3.97
N ALA A 23 4.86 1.17 3.38
CA ALA A 23 5.20 1.85 2.14
C ALA A 23 6.24 2.93 2.43
N LYS A 24 7.48 2.69 2.01
CA LYS A 24 8.52 3.72 2.07
C LYS A 24 8.16 4.86 1.11
N GLN A 25 8.58 6.06 1.46
CA GLN A 25 8.60 7.19 0.54
C GLN A 25 9.54 6.85 -0.63
N SER A 26 9.05 6.91 -1.87
CA SER A 26 9.86 6.67 -3.06
C SER A 26 10.70 7.90 -3.38
N SER A 27 12.02 7.72 -3.46
CA SER A 27 12.97 8.64 -4.10
C SER A 27 13.27 8.17 -5.53
N PRO A 28 13.58 9.06 -6.49
CA PRO A 28 14.07 8.67 -7.82
C PRO A 28 15.33 7.78 -7.79
N SER A 29 16.05 7.77 -6.68
CA SER A 29 17.24 6.94 -6.46
C SER A 29 16.95 5.60 -5.79
N ASP A 30 15.70 5.33 -5.41
CA ASP A 30 15.35 4.10 -4.71
C ASP A 30 15.30 2.90 -5.65
N VAL A 31 16.05 1.86 -5.31
CA VAL A 31 16.01 0.57 -6.00
C VAL A 31 15.39 -0.47 -5.05
N GLY A 32 14.16 -0.89 -5.33
CA GLY A 32 13.45 -1.95 -4.59
C GLY A 32 12.93 -1.53 -3.20
N GLY A 33 12.24 -2.47 -2.52
CA GLY A 33 11.77 -2.27 -1.14
C GLY A 33 10.58 -1.32 -0.94
N GLY A 34 9.92 -0.88 -2.03
CA GLY A 34 8.72 -0.04 -2.00
C GLY A 34 7.44 -0.84 -2.24
N LEU A 35 6.35 -0.17 -2.61
CA LEU A 35 5.06 -0.82 -2.92
C LEU A 35 5.15 -1.87 -4.05
N SER A 36 6.18 -1.83 -4.88
CA SER A 36 6.48 -2.87 -5.87
C SER A 36 6.69 -4.26 -5.26
N GLU A 37 7.17 -4.35 -4.00
CA GLU A 37 7.29 -5.62 -3.28
C GLU A 37 5.92 -6.26 -3.00
N LEU A 38 4.86 -5.45 -2.92
CA LEU A 38 3.49 -5.92 -2.74
C LEU A 38 2.85 -6.32 -4.08
N GLY A 39 3.37 -5.84 -5.21
CA GLY A 39 2.80 -6.00 -6.54
C GLY A 39 2.68 -7.45 -7.03
N THR A 40 3.53 -8.34 -6.53
CA THR A 40 3.57 -9.77 -6.89
C THR A 40 2.83 -10.68 -5.91
N LEU A 41 2.41 -10.15 -4.75
CA LEU A 41 1.78 -10.90 -3.67
C LEU A 41 0.27 -11.05 -3.90
N ASN A 42 -0.12 -11.68 -5.01
CA ASN A 42 -1.51 -11.76 -5.44
C ASN A 42 -2.33 -12.79 -4.66
N ASN A 43 -1.68 -13.70 -3.94
CA ASN A 43 -2.34 -14.69 -3.09
C ASN A 43 -2.74 -14.17 -1.72
N LEU A 44 -2.49 -12.89 -1.43
CA LEU A 44 -2.89 -12.28 -0.17
C LEU A 44 -4.41 -12.33 0.02
N GLU A 45 -4.82 -12.76 1.20
CA GLU A 45 -6.21 -12.95 1.57
C GLU A 45 -6.54 -12.25 2.90
N GLY A 46 -7.84 -12.05 3.13
CA GLY A 46 -8.33 -11.48 4.37
C GLY A 46 -8.04 -9.97 4.45
N LYS A 47 -7.21 -9.57 5.41
CA LYS A 47 -6.96 -8.15 5.72
C LYS A 47 -5.51 -7.77 5.52
N LEU A 48 -5.30 -6.63 4.85
CA LEU A 48 -4.00 -5.99 4.70
C LEU A 48 -4.06 -4.58 5.30
N ASN A 49 -3.06 -4.24 6.12
CA ASN A 49 -2.87 -2.88 6.62
C ASN A 49 -1.61 -2.28 6.00
N ILE A 50 -1.73 -1.10 5.41
CA ILE A 50 -0.63 -0.38 4.76
C ILE A 50 -0.40 0.92 5.52
N ILE A 51 0.83 1.11 6.00
CA ILE A 51 1.30 2.39 6.52
C ILE A 51 1.93 3.15 5.35
N VAL A 52 1.41 4.35 5.07
CA VAL A 52 1.89 5.21 3.98
C VAL A 52 2.73 6.34 4.55
N HIS A 53 4.01 6.36 4.19
CA HIS A 53 4.91 7.47 4.52
C HIS A 53 5.04 8.43 3.32
N GLY A 54 4.31 9.56 3.38
CA GLY A 54 4.46 10.71 2.48
C GLY A 54 3.78 10.63 1.10
N ARG A 55 4.03 11.69 0.30
CA ARG A 55 3.41 12.01 -1.01
C ARG A 55 3.68 11.08 -2.21
N HIS A 56 4.91 10.58 -2.34
CA HIS A 56 5.35 9.90 -3.57
C HIS A 56 5.59 8.43 -3.27
N CYS A 57 4.56 7.63 -3.46
CA CYS A 57 4.73 6.20 -3.61
C CYS A 57 4.17 5.81 -4.97
N GLU A 58 4.82 4.90 -5.66
CA GLU A 58 4.29 4.27 -6.88
C GLU A 58 3.12 3.35 -6.46
N SER A 59 1.98 3.95 -6.09
CA SER A 59 0.84 3.26 -5.49
C SER A 59 0.27 2.19 -6.41
N SER A 60 0.30 2.43 -7.71
CA SER A 60 -0.07 1.43 -8.73
C SER A 60 0.83 0.20 -8.73
N ALA A 61 2.09 0.30 -8.28
CA ALA A 61 2.99 -0.85 -8.15
C ALA A 61 2.54 -1.83 -7.07
N ALA A 62 1.66 -1.42 -6.14
CA ALA A 62 1.05 -2.31 -5.16
C ALA A 62 0.12 -3.35 -5.79
N ASN A 63 -0.40 -3.08 -7.00
CA ASN A 63 -1.25 -4.00 -7.76
C ASN A 63 -2.40 -4.59 -6.93
N LEU A 64 -3.14 -3.74 -6.18
CA LEU A 64 -4.22 -4.20 -5.31
C LEU A 64 -5.41 -4.76 -6.09
N GLN A 65 -5.58 -4.35 -7.36
CA GLN A 65 -6.58 -4.93 -8.26
C GLN A 65 -6.41 -6.43 -8.46
N MET A 66 -5.18 -6.98 -8.40
CA MET A 66 -4.95 -8.41 -8.63
C MET A 66 -5.07 -9.26 -7.35
N LYS A 67 -5.43 -8.65 -6.21
CA LYS A 67 -5.56 -9.33 -4.91
C LYS A 67 -7.02 -9.70 -4.64
N GLU A 68 -7.56 -10.59 -5.46
CA GLU A 68 -8.98 -10.98 -5.46
C GLU A 68 -9.49 -11.54 -4.11
N LYS A 69 -8.60 -12.14 -3.31
CA LYS A 69 -8.93 -12.74 -2.01
C LYS A 69 -8.87 -11.74 -0.85
N LEU A 70 -8.46 -10.50 -1.11
CA LEU A 70 -8.37 -9.47 -0.10
C LEU A 70 -9.76 -8.89 0.16
N ALA A 71 -10.27 -9.09 1.38
CA ALA A 71 -11.59 -8.64 1.79
C ALA A 71 -11.57 -7.27 2.47
N ALA A 72 -10.45 -6.90 3.11
CA ALA A 72 -10.30 -5.68 3.89
C ALA A 72 -8.95 -4.99 3.66
N LEU A 73 -8.98 -3.67 3.51
CA LEU A 73 -7.81 -2.82 3.37
C LEU A 73 -7.86 -1.69 4.39
N ARG A 74 -6.76 -1.50 5.12
CA ARG A 74 -6.56 -0.32 5.98
C ARG A 74 -5.38 0.49 5.48
N LEU A 75 -5.56 1.80 5.36
CA LEU A 75 -4.53 2.75 4.98
C LEU A 75 -4.30 3.71 6.14
N ASP A 76 -3.11 3.65 6.72
CA ASP A 76 -2.67 4.55 7.78
C ASP A 76 -1.66 5.54 7.20
N PHE A 77 -2.11 6.76 6.94
CA PHE A 77 -1.25 7.84 6.47
C PHE A 77 -0.52 8.48 7.65
N ILE A 78 0.81 8.49 7.57
CA ILE A 78 1.68 9.14 8.54
C ILE A 78 2.44 10.24 7.80
N SER A 79 2.05 11.50 8.01
CA SER A 79 2.73 12.65 7.40
C SER A 79 3.19 13.69 8.42
N SER A 80 4.24 14.40 8.03
CA SER A 80 4.55 15.76 8.50
C SER A 80 3.88 16.76 7.56
N LEU A 81 3.41 17.87 8.11
CA LEU A 81 2.60 18.95 7.51
C LEU A 81 2.88 19.26 6.02
N ASP A 82 1.80 19.61 5.28
CA ASP A 82 1.75 20.10 3.88
C ASP A 82 1.82 19.08 2.72
N GLU A 83 1.31 17.85 2.90
CA GLU A 83 1.33 16.82 1.85
C GLU A 83 -0.08 16.35 1.42
N SER A 84 -0.38 16.39 0.11
CA SER A 84 -1.62 15.82 -0.45
C SER A 84 -1.44 14.31 -0.67
N HIS A 85 -2.38 13.53 -0.13
CA HIS A 85 -2.40 12.07 -0.23
C HIS A 85 -3.31 11.54 -1.37
N GLU A 86 -3.88 12.45 -2.18
CA GLU A 86 -4.86 12.13 -3.22
C GLU A 86 -4.28 11.19 -4.29
N GLU A 87 -3.07 11.49 -4.79
CA GLU A 87 -2.39 10.68 -5.81
C GLU A 87 -2.11 9.24 -5.32
N VAL A 88 -1.81 9.09 -4.03
CA VAL A 88 -1.60 7.77 -3.42
C VAL A 88 -2.89 6.96 -3.44
N LEU A 89 -4.00 7.54 -2.97
CA LEU A 89 -5.30 6.85 -2.99
C LEU A 89 -5.74 6.50 -4.41
N GLU A 90 -5.60 7.43 -5.36
CA GLU A 90 -6.01 7.25 -6.74
C GLU A 90 -5.26 6.09 -7.42
N GLY A 91 -3.96 5.95 -7.16
CA GLY A 91 -3.16 4.88 -7.77
C GLY A 91 -3.26 3.52 -7.10
N LEU A 92 -3.74 3.42 -5.85
CA LEU A 92 -3.83 2.13 -5.14
C LEU A 92 -4.86 1.18 -5.78
N GLN A 93 -6.00 1.73 -6.24
CA GLN A 93 -7.10 1.03 -6.92
C GLN A 93 -7.32 -0.41 -6.41
N PRO A 94 -7.99 -0.61 -5.27
CA PRO A 94 -8.27 -1.97 -4.77
C PRO A 94 -9.18 -2.76 -5.72
N HIS A 95 -9.15 -4.09 -5.62
CA HIS A 95 -10.09 -4.97 -6.33
C HIS A 95 -11.55 -4.67 -5.94
N ALA A 96 -12.48 -4.87 -6.86
CA ALA A 96 -13.91 -4.55 -6.67
C ALA A 96 -14.58 -5.39 -5.57
N ASP A 97 -14.04 -6.57 -5.26
CA ASP A 97 -14.56 -7.46 -4.20
C ASP A 97 -14.14 -7.01 -2.79
N LEU A 98 -13.37 -5.92 -2.66
CA LEU A 98 -13.02 -5.37 -1.35
C LEU A 98 -14.29 -4.94 -0.60
N THR A 99 -14.52 -5.53 0.57
CA THR A 99 -15.72 -5.30 1.37
C THR A 99 -15.54 -4.24 2.47
N GLU A 100 -14.30 -4.00 2.87
CA GLU A 100 -13.97 -3.01 3.90
C GLU A 100 -12.76 -2.16 3.48
N LEU A 101 -12.93 -0.84 3.51
CA LEU A 101 -11.86 0.13 3.37
C LEU A 101 -11.83 1.05 4.59
N THR A 102 -10.72 1.05 5.31
CA THR A 102 -10.46 1.98 6.41
C THR A 102 -9.34 2.95 6.00
N ILE A 103 -9.59 4.24 6.14
CA ILE A 103 -8.58 5.29 5.89
C ILE A 103 -8.38 6.09 7.17
N TRP A 104 -7.13 6.22 7.62
CA TRP A 104 -6.76 6.99 8.81
C TRP A 104 -5.64 7.98 8.50
N GLY A 105 -5.69 9.16 9.12
CA GLY A 105 -4.66 10.19 8.96
C GLY A 105 -4.60 10.84 7.57
N TYR A 106 -5.61 10.62 6.72
CA TYR A 106 -5.69 11.21 5.39
C TYR A 106 -5.85 12.73 5.46
N GLN A 107 -5.02 13.46 4.71
CA GLN A 107 -4.98 14.92 4.68
C GLN A 107 -5.32 15.48 3.30
N GLY A 108 -5.85 14.65 2.38
CA GLY A 108 -6.34 15.13 1.09
C GLY A 108 -7.64 15.91 1.23
N LYS A 109 -7.98 16.70 0.20
CA LYS A 109 -9.15 17.58 0.19
C LYS A 109 -10.40 16.86 -0.34
N GLY A 110 -10.22 15.83 -1.15
CA GLY A 110 -11.28 14.96 -1.65
C GLY A 110 -10.89 13.49 -1.60
N LEU A 111 -11.88 12.61 -1.69
CA LEU A 111 -11.67 11.22 -2.05
C LEU A 111 -11.81 11.09 -3.57
N PRO A 112 -10.95 10.29 -4.24
CA PRO A 112 -11.08 9.99 -5.66
C PRO A 112 -12.32 9.15 -5.97
#